data_AF-A0A1H7NVB9-F1
#
_entry.id   AF-A0A1H7NVB9-F1
#
_cell.length_a   1.000
_cell.length_b   1.000
_cell.length_c   1.000
_cell.angle_alpha   90.00
_cell.angle_beta   90.00
_cell.angle_gamma   90.00
#
_symmetry.space_group_name_H-M   'P 1'
#
loop_
_entity.id
_entity.type
_entity.pdbx_description
1 polymer ?
#
loop_
_entity_poly.entity_id
_entity_poly.type
_entity_poly.pdbx_seq_one_letter_code
_entity_poly.pdbx_strand_id
1 'polypeptide(L)'
;MKKVVLGLLAIGLSYQAYSQVIKTEQLSEVSVYATNYKYLNELNTSEEASVPVELLHRKVAAFNVKESDFYQDDYDLYQVNFFIPEGTILAAYDGDGKLIRTAERFKNINLPNAVKKSVYDRFPEWTISKDIYLVNYQDTKGASKTYKLKLENGDKVLRVKVDDMGNFL
;
A
#
# COMPACT_ATOMS: atom_id res chain seq x y z
N MET A 1 -56.88 -6.65 24.39
CA MET A 1 -56.06 -5.88 23.42
C MET A 1 -54.71 -5.43 23.99
N LYS A 2 -54.63 -4.64 25.07
CA LYS A 2 -53.34 -4.17 25.64
C LYS A 2 -52.34 -5.30 25.99
N LYS A 3 -52.82 -6.42 26.53
CA LYS A 3 -51.98 -7.58 26.88
C LYS A 3 -51.41 -8.32 25.66
N VAL A 4 -52.12 -8.29 24.53
CA VAL A 4 -51.68 -8.92 23.27
C VAL A 4 -50.60 -8.07 22.60
N VAL A 5 -50.78 -6.73 22.63
CA VAL A 5 -49.79 -5.78 22.11
C VAL A 5 -48.47 -5.87 22.90
N LEU A 6 -48.53 -6.00 24.23
CA LEU A 6 -47.35 -6.18 25.07
C LEU A 6 -46.59 -7.48 24.77
N GLY A 7 -47.30 -8.57 24.47
CA GLY A 7 -46.68 -9.84 24.06
C GLY A 7 -45.96 -9.74 22.72
N LEU A 8 -46.58 -9.08 21.73
CA LEU A 8 -45.97 -8.83 20.41
C LEU A 8 -44.69 -7.98 20.52
N LEU A 9 -44.69 -7.00 21.42
CA LEU A 9 -43.55 -6.11 21.63
C LEU A 9 -42.37 -6.83 22.29
N ALA A 10 -42.65 -7.78 23.20
CA ALA A 10 -41.61 -8.62 23.83
C ALA A 10 -40.95 -9.59 22.83
N ILE A 11 -41.70 -10.12 21.86
CA ILE A 11 -41.17 -11.02 20.81
C ILE A 11 -40.33 -10.25 19.80
N GLY A 12 -40.70 -9.00 19.46
CA GLY A 12 -39.91 -8.16 18.56
C GLY A 12 -38.54 -7.75 19.12
N LEU A 13 -38.45 -7.53 20.44
CA LEU A 13 -37.20 -7.13 21.09
C LEU A 13 -36.21 -8.29 21.26
N SER A 14 -36.67 -9.53 21.46
CA SER A 14 -35.78 -10.69 21.62
C SER A 14 -35.10 -11.12 20.31
N TYR A 15 -35.65 -10.74 19.15
CA TYR A 15 -35.06 -11.03 17.84
C TYR A 15 -33.74 -10.27 17.58
N GLN A 16 -33.56 -9.10 18.19
CA GLN A 16 -32.34 -8.29 18.04
C GLN A 16 -31.12 -8.91 18.76
N ALA A 17 -31.35 -9.77 19.77
CA ALA A 17 -30.28 -10.41 20.53
C ALA A 17 -29.49 -11.44 19.70
N TYR A 18 -30.07 -11.97 18.62
CA TYR A 18 -29.41 -12.94 17.72
C TYR A 18 -28.66 -12.28 16.55
N SER A 19 -28.70 -10.95 16.40
CA SER A 19 -28.00 -10.24 15.32
C SER A 19 -26.51 -9.99 15.60
N GLN A 20 -26.01 -10.33 16.80
CA GLN A 20 -24.62 -10.07 17.20
C GLN A 20 -23.72 -11.31 17.13
N VAL A 21 -24.01 -12.26 16.22
CA VAL A 21 -23.00 -13.26 15.86
C VAL A 21 -21.97 -12.57 14.97
N ILE A 22 -21.04 -11.85 15.60
CA ILE A 22 -19.82 -11.42 14.94
C ILE A 22 -19.04 -12.72 14.67
N LYS A 23 -19.17 -13.25 13.45
CA LYS A 23 -18.18 -14.19 12.95
C LYS A 23 -16.88 -13.41 12.87
N THR A 24 -16.07 -13.50 13.91
CA THR A 24 -14.66 -13.11 13.84
C THR A 24 -14.02 -14.13 12.90
N GLU A 25 -14.06 -13.85 11.61
CA GLU A 25 -13.24 -14.59 10.65
C GLU A 25 -11.80 -14.30 11.05
N GLN A 26 -11.20 -15.22 11.79
CA GLN A 26 -9.76 -15.27 11.90
C GLN A 26 -9.27 -15.50 10.47
N LEU A 27 -8.74 -14.44 9.86
CA LEU A 27 -7.99 -14.56 8.62
C LEU A 27 -7.00 -15.69 8.86
N SER A 28 -7.07 -16.73 8.05
CA SER A 28 -6.11 -17.82 8.11
C SER A 28 -4.72 -17.19 8.05
N GLU A 29 -3.86 -17.53 9.00
CA GLU A 29 -2.46 -17.15 8.94
C GLU A 29 -1.86 -17.85 7.73
N VAL A 30 -1.91 -17.17 6.58
CA VAL A 30 -1.20 -17.60 5.40
C VAL A 30 0.26 -17.44 5.77
N SER A 31 0.92 -18.56 6.05
CA SER A 31 2.38 -18.63 6.04
C SER A 31 2.81 -18.36 4.60
N VAL A 32 2.89 -17.08 4.25
CA VAL A 32 3.46 -16.64 2.99
C VAL A 32 4.95 -16.91 3.17
N TYR A 33 5.43 -18.04 2.63
CA TYR A 33 6.83 -18.14 2.23
C TYR A 33 7.00 -17.10 1.13
N ALA A 34 7.10 -15.82 1.48
CA ALA A 34 7.39 -14.79 0.53
C ALA A 34 8.81 -15.10 0.09
N THR A 35 8.97 -15.75 -1.06
CA THR A 35 10.27 -15.93 -1.73
C THR A 35 11.02 -14.60 -1.76
N ASN A 36 10.26 -13.50 -1.76
CA ASN A 36 10.71 -12.12 -1.83
C ASN A 36 10.48 -11.34 -0.51
N TYR A 37 10.62 -11.96 0.67
CA TYR A 37 10.42 -11.31 1.98
C TYR A 37 11.33 -10.09 2.19
N LYS A 38 12.54 -10.12 1.61
CA LYS A 38 13.50 -9.02 1.70
C LYS A 38 12.93 -7.72 1.13
N TYR A 39 12.18 -7.80 0.04
CA TYR A 39 11.50 -6.66 -0.54
C TYR A 39 10.50 -6.04 0.43
N LEU A 40 9.64 -6.84 1.07
CA LEU A 40 8.69 -6.32 2.06
C LEU A 40 9.42 -5.70 3.26
N ASN A 41 10.50 -6.30 3.73
CA ASN A 41 11.28 -5.76 4.84
C ASN A 41 11.92 -4.40 4.53
N GLU A 42 12.41 -4.20 3.30
CA GLU A 42 12.96 -2.92 2.85
C GLU A 42 11.87 -1.85 2.67
N LEU A 43 10.64 -2.29 2.39
CA LEU A 43 9.49 -1.39 2.28
C LEU A 43 8.81 -1.08 3.61
N ASN A 44 9.03 -1.89 4.65
CA ASN A 44 8.47 -1.66 5.98
C ASN A 44 9.04 -0.36 6.58
N THR A 45 8.28 0.72 6.44
CA THR A 45 8.43 1.93 7.26
C THR A 45 7.50 1.84 8.46
N SER A 46 7.89 2.47 9.57
CA SER A 46 7.05 2.62 10.77
C SER A 46 5.72 3.34 10.49
N GLU A 47 5.63 4.05 9.36
CA GLU A 47 4.40 4.64 8.85
C GLU A 47 4.06 4.00 7.50
N GLU A 48 2.91 3.33 7.48
CA GLU A 48 2.41 2.57 6.35
C GLU A 48 2.02 3.51 5.20
N ALA A 49 2.39 3.14 3.97
CA ALA A 49 1.76 3.70 2.77
C ALA A 49 0.26 3.36 2.78
N SER A 50 -0.56 4.08 2.01
CA SER A 50 -2.00 3.80 1.91
C SER A 50 -2.29 2.31 1.66
N VAL A 51 -3.31 1.74 2.30
CA VAL A 51 -3.68 0.30 2.21
C VAL A 51 -3.61 -0.30 0.78
N PRO A 52 -4.08 0.37 -0.29
CA PRO A 52 -3.97 -0.17 -1.65
C PRO A 52 -2.53 -0.39 -2.13
N VAL A 53 -1.60 0.48 -1.71
CA VAL A 53 -0.17 0.38 -2.04
C VAL A 53 0.44 -0.83 -1.35
N GLU A 54 0.12 -1.02 -0.06
CA GLU A 54 0.60 -2.15 0.71
C GLU A 54 0.10 -3.49 0.16
N LEU A 55 -1.19 -3.56 -0.19
CA LEU A 55 -1.76 -4.75 -0.83
C LEU A 55 -1.07 -5.06 -2.16
N LEU A 56 -0.72 -4.04 -2.95
CA LEU A 56 0.03 -4.23 -4.18
C LEU A 56 1.46 -4.73 -3.92
N HIS A 57 2.13 -4.21 -2.88
CA HIS A 57 3.44 -4.69 -2.45
C HIS A 57 3.41 -6.15 -2.03
N ARG A 58 2.40 -6.56 -1.24
CA ARG A 58 2.21 -7.96 -0.84
C ARG A 58 1.96 -8.86 -2.05
N LYS A 59 1.18 -8.39 -3.03
CA LYS A 59 0.95 -9.12 -4.29
C LYS A 59 2.24 -9.33 -5.09
N VAL A 60 3.10 -8.30 -5.18
CA VAL A 60 4.42 -8.40 -5.82
C VAL A 60 5.31 -9.40 -5.09
N ALA A 61 5.32 -9.38 -3.75
CA ALA A 61 6.16 -10.26 -2.96
C ALA A 61 5.74 -11.74 -3.06
N ALA A 62 4.42 -11.99 -3.14
CA ALA A 62 3.84 -13.32 -3.23
C ALA A 62 3.73 -13.85 -4.68
N PHE A 63 4.08 -13.05 -5.69
CA PHE A 63 3.96 -13.48 -7.08
C PHE A 63 4.91 -14.62 -7.40
N ASN A 64 4.37 -15.73 -7.91
CA ASN A 64 5.14 -16.87 -8.36
C ASN A 64 5.21 -16.90 -9.89
N VAL A 65 6.39 -16.60 -10.44
CA VAL A 65 6.65 -16.60 -11.88
C VAL A 65 6.50 -18.01 -12.47
N LYS A 66 6.92 -19.04 -11.75
CA LYS A 66 6.94 -20.44 -12.22
C LYS A 66 5.53 -21.03 -12.40
N GLU A 67 4.53 -20.41 -11.79
CA GLU A 67 3.11 -20.79 -11.91
C GLU A 67 2.36 -19.95 -12.95
N SER A 68 3.04 -19.05 -13.65
CA SER A 68 2.41 -18.17 -14.65
C SER A 68 2.36 -18.81 -16.04
N ASP A 69 1.29 -18.52 -16.80
CA ASP A 69 1.09 -19.06 -18.16
C ASP A 69 2.18 -18.66 -19.17
N PHE A 70 2.95 -17.61 -18.85
CA PHE A 70 4.03 -17.08 -19.70
C PHE A 70 5.42 -17.58 -19.26
N TYR A 71 5.51 -18.50 -18.30
CA TYR A 71 6.77 -19.08 -17.86
C TYR A 71 7.40 -19.96 -18.96
N GLN A 72 8.68 -19.74 -19.21
CA GLN A 72 9.53 -20.52 -20.10
C GLN A 72 10.88 -20.77 -19.42
N ASP A 73 11.32 -22.03 -19.35
CA ASP A 73 12.51 -22.43 -18.60
C ASP A 73 13.83 -21.86 -19.17
N ASP A 74 13.82 -21.33 -20.38
CA ASP A 74 14.94 -20.67 -21.06
C ASP A 74 15.04 -19.15 -20.80
N TYR A 75 14.11 -18.55 -20.07
CA TYR A 75 14.12 -17.12 -19.76
C TYR A 75 14.79 -16.80 -18.42
N ASP A 76 15.84 -16.00 -18.48
CA ASP A 76 16.59 -15.53 -17.30
C ASP A 76 15.90 -14.39 -16.54
N LEU A 77 14.97 -13.66 -17.19
CA LEU A 77 14.39 -12.44 -16.64
C LEU A 77 12.92 -12.27 -17.04
N TYR A 78 12.08 -12.05 -16.03
CA TYR A 78 10.65 -11.83 -16.17
C TYR A 78 10.25 -10.45 -15.69
N GLN A 79 9.66 -9.65 -16.58
CA GLN A 79 9.14 -8.32 -16.24
C GLN A 79 7.63 -8.35 -16.11
N VAL A 80 7.13 -8.03 -14.92
CA VAL A 80 5.70 -8.10 -14.60
C VAL A 80 5.23 -6.72 -14.14
N ASN A 81 4.16 -6.24 -14.76
CA ASN A 81 3.51 -4.98 -14.39
C ASN A 81 2.33 -5.24 -13.48
N PHE A 82 2.35 -4.64 -12.31
CA PHE A 82 1.24 -4.60 -11.36
C PHE A 82 0.67 -3.20 -11.33
N PHE A 83 -0.65 -3.06 -11.32
CA PHE A 83 -1.30 -1.75 -11.37
C PHE A 83 -2.54 -1.69 -10.48
N ILE A 84 -2.76 -0.50 -9.93
CA ILE A 84 -3.96 -0.03 -9.24
C ILE A 84 -4.28 1.37 -9.78
N PRO A 85 -5.48 1.92 -9.57
CA PRO A 85 -5.81 3.28 -10.03
C PRO A 85 -4.82 4.36 -9.56
N GLU A 86 -4.25 4.17 -8.38
CA GLU A 86 -3.31 5.05 -7.70
C GLU A 86 -1.85 4.86 -8.14
N GLY A 87 -1.49 3.79 -8.85
CA GLY A 87 -0.10 3.56 -9.22
C GLY A 87 0.24 2.23 -9.85
N THR A 88 1.53 2.07 -10.14
CA THR A 88 2.08 0.94 -10.89
C THR A 88 3.42 0.51 -10.30
N ILE A 89 3.66 -0.80 -10.32
CA ILE A 89 4.94 -1.43 -10.00
C ILE A 89 5.39 -2.24 -11.20
N LEU A 90 6.55 -1.90 -11.76
CA LEU A 90 7.27 -2.74 -12.71
C LEU A 90 8.26 -3.58 -11.91
N ALA A 91 7.98 -4.87 -11.78
CA ALA A 91 8.81 -5.83 -11.07
C ALA A 91 9.62 -6.68 -12.06
N ALA A 92 10.88 -6.96 -11.72
CA ALA A 92 11.74 -7.85 -12.48
C ALA A 92 12.15 -9.04 -11.60
N TYR A 93 11.82 -10.25 -12.04
CA TYR A 93 12.15 -11.51 -11.37
C TYR A 93 13.16 -12.30 -12.22
N ASP A 94 14.02 -13.08 -11.58
CA ASP A 94 14.86 -14.06 -12.29
C ASP A 94 14.08 -15.34 -12.63
N GLY A 95 14.72 -16.26 -13.37
CA GLY A 95 14.16 -17.56 -13.73
C GLY A 95 13.77 -18.43 -12.52
N ASP A 96 14.34 -18.16 -11.34
CA ASP A 96 13.99 -18.84 -10.10
C ASP A 96 12.78 -18.24 -9.37
N GLY A 97 12.24 -17.13 -9.88
CA GLY A 97 11.12 -16.42 -9.28
C GLY A 97 11.54 -15.46 -8.15
N LYS A 98 12.84 -15.19 -8.00
CA LYS A 98 13.35 -14.21 -7.05
C LYS A 98 13.26 -12.81 -7.64
N LEU A 99 12.70 -11.88 -6.87
CA LEU A 99 12.55 -10.47 -7.22
C LEU A 99 13.91 -9.77 -7.17
N ILE A 100 14.36 -9.29 -8.32
CA ILE A 100 15.65 -8.62 -8.50
C ILE A 100 15.53 -7.12 -8.27
N ARG A 101 14.49 -6.49 -8.81
CA ARG A 101 14.27 -5.04 -8.69
C ARG A 101 12.83 -4.64 -8.96
N THR A 102 12.44 -3.48 -8.42
CA THR A 102 11.18 -2.80 -8.76
C THR A 102 11.44 -1.36 -9.17
N ALA A 103 10.57 -0.86 -10.04
CA ALA A 103 10.40 0.57 -10.29
C ALA A 103 8.92 0.91 -10.09
N GLU A 104 8.64 1.77 -9.12
CA GLU A 104 7.29 1.99 -8.63
C GLU A 104 6.93 3.46 -8.65
N ARG A 105 5.66 3.71 -8.95
CA ARG A 105 5.12 5.06 -9.03
C ARG A 105 3.68 5.07 -8.57
N PHE A 106 3.41 5.85 -7.54
CA PHE A 106 2.08 6.11 -7.02
C PHE A 106 1.79 7.60 -7.03
N LYS A 107 0.51 7.97 -7.14
CA LYS A 107 0.03 9.34 -7.13
C LYS A 107 -0.97 9.52 -6.01
N ASN A 108 -0.94 10.70 -5.37
CA ASN A 108 -1.95 11.13 -4.41
C ASN A 108 -2.17 10.13 -3.26
N ILE A 109 -1.08 9.59 -2.70
CA ILE A 109 -1.15 8.62 -1.61
C ILE A 109 -1.18 9.34 -0.25
N ASN A 110 -1.57 8.62 0.81
CA ASN A 110 -1.36 9.13 2.15
C ASN A 110 0.14 9.22 2.44
N LEU A 111 0.64 10.43 2.66
CA LEU A 111 2.04 10.71 2.93
C LEU A 111 2.40 10.37 4.38
N PRO A 112 3.64 9.89 4.64
CA PRO A 112 4.16 9.76 6.00
C PRO A 112 4.11 11.10 6.76
N ASN A 113 3.92 11.04 8.07
CA ASN A 113 3.93 12.21 8.94
C ASN A 113 5.28 12.92 8.92
N ALA A 114 6.40 12.21 8.79
CA ALA A 114 7.71 12.84 8.64
C ALA A 114 7.75 13.80 7.44
N VAL A 115 7.23 13.35 6.28
CA VAL A 115 7.10 14.16 5.07
C VAL A 115 6.13 15.32 5.28
N LYS A 116 4.91 15.06 5.78
CA LYS A 116 3.90 16.10 6.02
C LYS A 116 4.42 17.19 6.97
N LYS A 117 5.07 16.78 8.06
CA LYS A 117 5.66 17.68 9.06
C LYS A 117 6.79 18.51 8.46
N SER A 118 7.72 17.90 7.72
CA SER A 118 8.82 18.63 7.09
C SER A 118 8.34 19.74 6.15
N VAL A 119 7.24 19.49 5.41
CA VAL A 119 6.63 20.48 4.52
C VAL A 119 5.95 21.58 5.31
N TYR A 120 5.16 21.22 6.32
CA TYR A 120 4.48 22.17 7.19
C TYR A 120 5.47 23.13 7.88
N ASP A 121 6.54 22.57 8.44
CA ASP A 121 7.55 23.35 9.18
C ASP A 121 8.32 24.32 8.25
N ARG A 122 8.60 23.90 7.00
CA ARG A 122 9.38 24.71 6.04
C ARG A 122 8.53 25.68 5.22
N PHE A 123 7.30 25.30 4.90
CA PHE A 123 6.39 26.04 4.02
C PHE A 123 5.04 26.24 4.73
N PRO A 124 4.99 27.04 5.80
CA PRO A 124 3.74 27.33 6.49
C PRO A 124 2.73 27.98 5.53
N GLU A 125 1.45 27.68 5.69
CA GLU A 125 0.34 28.11 4.82
C GLU A 125 0.33 27.54 3.39
N TRP A 126 1.28 26.67 3.02
CA TRP A 126 1.24 25.98 1.73
C TRP A 126 0.50 24.65 1.83
N THR A 127 -0.36 24.38 0.85
CA THR A 127 -1.12 23.13 0.75
C THR A 127 -0.44 22.17 -0.21
N ILE A 128 -0.25 20.91 0.20
CA ILE A 128 0.17 19.83 -0.70
C ILE A 128 -1.04 19.47 -1.59
N SER A 129 -1.04 19.92 -2.84
CA SER A 129 -2.14 19.72 -3.78
C SER A 129 -2.03 18.42 -4.57
N LYS A 130 -0.81 17.93 -4.79
CA LYS A 130 -0.51 16.66 -5.46
C LYS A 130 0.77 16.05 -4.90
N ASP A 131 0.81 14.74 -4.84
CA ASP A 131 2.04 13.99 -4.57
C ASP A 131 2.26 12.88 -5.59
N ILE A 132 3.53 12.56 -5.75
CA ILE A 132 4.00 11.39 -6.46
C ILE A 132 4.98 10.68 -5.53
N TYR A 133 4.64 9.47 -5.13
CA TYR A 133 5.50 8.58 -4.38
C TYR A 133 6.24 7.65 -5.34
N LEU A 134 7.56 7.60 -5.21
CA LEU A 134 8.45 6.79 -6.02
C LEU A 134 9.21 5.83 -5.12
N VAL A 135 9.23 4.57 -5.53
CA VAL A 135 10.01 3.53 -4.87
C VAL A 135 10.87 2.83 -5.91
N ASN A 136 12.13 2.63 -5.58
CA ASN A 136 12.98 1.71 -6.32
C ASN A 136 13.58 0.72 -5.34
N TYR A 137 13.28 -0.56 -5.55
CA TYR A 137 13.93 -1.65 -4.86
C TYR A 137 14.98 -2.30 -5.76
N GLN A 138 16.12 -2.66 -5.19
CA GLN A 138 17.08 -3.58 -5.79
C GLN A 138 17.52 -4.57 -4.72
N ASP A 139 17.52 -5.87 -5.04
CA ASP A 139 17.94 -6.90 -4.09
C ASP A 139 19.31 -6.58 -3.48
N THR A 140 20.27 -6.10 -4.26
CA THR A 140 21.62 -5.77 -3.77
C THR A 140 21.73 -4.46 -2.99
N LYS A 141 20.79 -3.52 -3.13
CA LYS A 141 20.92 -2.15 -2.58
C LYS A 141 19.81 -1.72 -1.62
N GLY A 142 18.79 -2.56 -1.44
CA GLY A 142 17.61 -2.23 -0.64
C GLY A 142 16.62 -1.33 -1.39
N ALA A 143 15.75 -0.66 -0.63
CA ALA A 143 14.75 0.26 -1.18
C ALA A 143 15.15 1.73 -1.03
N SER A 144 14.77 2.54 -2.03
CA SER A 144 14.84 4.00 -1.96
C SER A 144 13.45 4.59 -2.18
N LYS A 145 13.08 5.54 -1.33
CA LYS A 145 11.76 6.17 -1.29
C LYS A 145 11.89 7.67 -1.54
N THR A 146 11.04 8.22 -2.38
CA THR A 146 11.07 9.65 -2.70
C THR A 146 9.68 10.18 -2.97
N TYR A 147 9.39 11.36 -2.44
CA TYR A 147 8.13 12.06 -2.58
C TYR A 147 8.35 13.32 -3.39
N LYS A 148 7.68 13.45 -4.54
CA LYS A 148 7.62 14.69 -5.31
C LYS A 148 6.29 15.36 -5.02
N LEU A 149 6.34 16.53 -4.41
CA LEU A 149 5.16 17.24 -3.93
C LEU A 149 4.95 18.52 -4.73
N LYS A 150 3.69 18.78 -5.09
CA LYS A 150 3.24 20.07 -5.60
C LYS A 150 2.60 20.84 -4.44
N LEU A 151 3.16 21.98 -4.12
CA LEU A 151 2.68 22.89 -3.09
C LEU A 151 1.98 24.08 -3.74
N GLU A 152 0.87 24.51 -3.17
CA GLU A 152 0.08 25.66 -3.64
C GLU A 152 -0.20 26.63 -2.48
N ASN A 153 -0.09 27.93 -2.77
CA ASN A 153 -0.45 29.01 -1.86
C ASN A 153 -1.03 30.16 -2.69
N GLY A 154 -2.37 30.25 -2.72
CA GLY A 154 -3.08 31.06 -3.72
C GLY A 154 -2.69 30.66 -5.14
N ASP A 155 -2.29 31.63 -5.96
CA ASP A 155 -1.86 31.40 -7.35
C ASP A 155 -0.41 30.92 -7.47
N LYS A 156 0.34 30.81 -6.37
CA LYS A 156 1.74 30.39 -6.38
C LYS A 156 1.84 28.87 -6.32
N VAL A 157 2.74 28.32 -7.13
CA VAL A 157 3.03 26.88 -7.18
C VAL A 157 4.52 26.66 -6.92
N LEU A 158 4.82 25.72 -6.02
CA LEU A 158 6.17 25.23 -5.77
C LEU A 158 6.22 23.71 -5.94
N ARG A 159 7.34 23.17 -6.41
CA ARG A 159 7.58 21.73 -6.43
C ARG A 159 8.77 21.41 -5.56
N VAL A 160 8.59 20.48 -4.62
CA VAL A 160 9.64 20.02 -3.73
C VAL A 160 9.81 18.52 -3.86
N LYS A 161 11.02 18.06 -3.56
CA LYS A 161 11.34 16.63 -3.46
C LYS A 161 11.82 16.36 -2.05
N VAL A 162 11.31 15.28 -1.46
CA VAL A 162 11.58 14.90 -0.07
C VAL A 162 11.85 13.40 -0.01
N ASP A 163 12.74 12.95 0.86
CA ASP A 163 12.90 11.53 1.22
C ASP A 163 11.83 11.08 2.23
N ASP A 164 11.87 9.83 2.65
CA ASP A 164 10.95 9.25 3.64
C ASP A 164 11.17 9.73 5.08
N MET A 165 12.33 10.34 5.37
CA MET A 165 12.63 10.97 6.65
C MET A 165 12.23 12.45 6.72
N GLY A 166 11.73 13.02 5.63
CA GLY A 166 11.36 14.44 5.57
C GLY A 166 12.52 15.37 5.19
N ASN A 167 13.66 14.84 4.72
CA ASN A 167 14.76 15.68 4.24
C ASN A 167 14.49 16.11 2.79
N PHE A 168 14.73 17.39 2.51
CA PHE A 168 14.56 17.95 1.17
C PHE A 168 15.77 17.62 0.28
N LEU A 169 15.48 17.21 -0.96
CA LEU A 169 16.44 16.72 -1.97
C LEU A 169 16.60 17.68 -3.16
#